data_AF-A0A941Z764-F1
#
_entry.id   AF-A0A941Z764-F1
#
_cell.length_a   1.000
_cell.length_b   1.000
_cell.length_c   1.000
_cell.angle_alpha   90.00
_cell.angle_beta   90.00
_cell.angle_gamma   90.00
#
_symmetry.space_group_name_H-M   'P 1'
#
loop_
_entity.id
_entity.type
_entity.pdbx_description
1 polymer ?
#
loop_
_entity_poly.entity_id
_entity_poly.type
_entity_poly.pdbx_seq_one_letter_code
_entity_poly.pdbx_strand_id
1 'polypeptide(L)'
;MFLNRKGADMKKIFVVPTLVILILLSAQTGFSQSSKELNAVKEDIKALKEGQQSIQKDIQEIKNQLKAKPAPAEFKETVINVDGDPFKGSKDAKLAVIEFSDYQ
;
A
#
# COMPACT_ATOMS: atom_id res chain seq x y z
N MET A 1 2.91 -85.85 2.86
CA MET A 1 3.04 -84.66 2.01
C MET A 1 3.21 -83.42 2.90
N PHE A 2 4.40 -83.22 3.47
CA PHE A 2 4.67 -82.07 4.35
C PHE A 2 6.13 -81.71 4.26
N LEU A 3 6.53 -80.83 3.33
CA LEU A 3 7.80 -80.09 3.38
C LEU A 3 7.82 -79.08 2.23
N ASN A 4 7.13 -77.94 2.37
CA ASN A 4 7.42 -76.75 1.55
C ASN A 4 6.98 -75.40 2.18
N ARG A 5 7.08 -75.24 3.51
CA ARG A 5 6.67 -74.00 4.19
C ARG A 5 7.83 -73.03 4.48
N LYS A 6 9.06 -73.53 4.65
CA LYS A 6 10.23 -72.74 5.10
C LYS A 6 10.74 -71.69 4.11
N GLY A 7 10.59 -71.90 2.79
CA GLY A 7 11.07 -70.96 1.77
C GLY A 7 10.19 -69.71 1.57
N ALA A 8 8.90 -69.81 1.89
CA ALA A 8 7.96 -68.69 1.82
C ALA A 8 8.14 -67.75 3.03
N ASP A 9 8.53 -68.28 4.18
CA ASP A 9 8.59 -67.52 5.43
C ASP A 9 9.83 -66.59 5.48
N MET A 10 11.01 -67.01 4.99
CA MET A 10 12.17 -66.09 4.89
C MET A 10 11.92 -64.91 3.93
N LYS A 11 11.22 -65.14 2.81
CA LYS A 11 10.92 -64.06 1.86
C LYS A 11 9.92 -63.07 2.46
N LYS A 12 8.91 -63.55 3.19
CA LYS A 12 7.95 -62.69 3.90
C LYS A 12 8.60 -61.86 5.00
N ILE A 13 9.59 -62.42 5.71
CA ILE A 13 10.35 -61.71 6.75
C ILE A 13 11.12 -60.52 6.17
N PHE A 14 11.62 -60.60 4.94
CA PHE A 14 12.29 -59.48 4.28
C PHE A 14 11.33 -58.52 3.55
N VAL A 15 10.19 -59.01 3.04
CA VAL A 15 9.20 -58.21 2.30
C VAL A 15 8.47 -57.22 3.20
N VAL A 16 8.11 -57.59 4.43
CA VAL A 16 7.41 -56.69 5.37
C VAL A 16 8.24 -55.43 5.70
N PRO A 17 9.52 -55.54 6.14
CA PRO A 17 10.32 -54.35 6.44
C PRO A 17 10.63 -53.52 5.19
N THR A 18 10.83 -54.13 4.02
CA THR A 18 11.01 -53.35 2.77
C THR A 18 9.75 -52.59 2.37
N LEU A 19 8.57 -53.18 2.53
CA LEU A 19 7.30 -52.51 2.26
C LEU A 19 7.08 -51.32 3.22
N VAL A 20 7.40 -51.49 4.50
CA VAL A 20 7.31 -50.42 5.51
C VAL A 20 8.28 -49.27 5.20
N ILE A 21 9.52 -49.59 4.80
CA ILE A 21 10.51 -48.57 4.40
C ILE A 21 10.05 -47.82 3.14
N LEU A 22 9.45 -48.51 2.17
CA LEU A 22 8.95 -47.89 0.94
C LEU A 22 7.77 -46.94 1.22
N ILE A 23 6.88 -47.33 2.14
CA ILE A 23 5.77 -46.47 2.59
C ILE A 23 6.30 -45.24 3.34
N LEU A 24 7.28 -45.41 4.23
CA LEU A 24 7.90 -44.31 4.97
C LEU A 24 8.66 -43.33 4.05
N LEU A 25 9.32 -43.82 2.99
CA LEU A 25 9.98 -42.97 1.99
C LEU A 25 8.97 -42.16 1.16
N SER A 26 7.81 -42.73 0.86
CA SER A 26 6.75 -42.03 0.11
C SER A 26 6.05 -40.92 0.90
N ALA A 27 6.08 -40.96 2.24
CA ALA A 27 5.48 -39.94 3.10
C ALA A 27 6.28 -38.62 3.17
N GLN A 28 7.56 -38.62 2.75
CA GLN A 28 8.43 -37.44 2.85
C GLN A 28 8.17 -36.39 1.75
N THR A 29 7.51 -36.75 0.66
CA THR A 29 7.29 -35.83 -0.48
C THR A 29 6.26 -34.75 -0.19
N GLY A 30 5.32 -34.97 0.74
CA GLY A 30 4.29 -33.98 1.11
C GLY A 30 4.78 -32.82 2.01
N PHE A 31 5.80 -33.05 2.85
CA PHE A 31 6.31 -32.03 3.78
C PHE A 31 7.17 -30.95 3.10
N SER A 32 7.79 -31.25 1.95
CA SER A 32 8.63 -30.29 1.22
C SER A 32 7.79 -29.21 0.49
N GLN A 33 6.57 -29.55 0.08
CA GLN A 33 5.66 -28.58 -0.56
C GLN A 33 5.07 -27.60 0.47
N SER A 34 4.64 -28.10 1.63
CA SER A 34 4.06 -27.27 2.69
C SER A 34 5.03 -26.20 3.22
N SER A 35 6.33 -26.48 3.29
CA SER A 35 7.32 -25.48 3.73
C SER A 35 7.53 -24.35 2.72
N LYS A 36 7.48 -24.65 1.41
CA LYS A 36 7.56 -23.65 0.34
C LYS A 36 6.34 -22.74 0.31
N GLU A 37 5.15 -23.32 0.40
CA GLU A 37 3.89 -22.57 0.46
C GLU A 37 3.84 -21.68 1.71
N LEU A 38 4.26 -22.18 2.87
CA LEU A 38 4.30 -21.41 4.11
C LEU A 38 5.30 -20.24 4.03
N ASN A 39 6.43 -20.42 3.34
CA ASN A 39 7.38 -19.34 3.10
C ASN A 39 6.82 -18.30 2.11
N ALA A 40 6.14 -18.72 1.05
CA ALA A 40 5.48 -17.81 0.12
C ALA A 40 4.41 -16.96 0.85
N VAL A 41 3.58 -17.59 1.67
CA VAL A 41 2.56 -16.88 2.48
C VAL A 41 3.20 -15.89 3.46
N LYS A 42 4.36 -16.22 4.05
CA LYS A 42 5.10 -15.28 4.92
C LYS A 42 5.60 -14.05 4.15
N GLU A 43 6.13 -14.25 2.94
CA GLU A 43 6.57 -13.15 2.09
C GLU A 43 5.38 -12.28 1.66
N ASP A 44 4.24 -12.89 1.30
CA ASP A 44 3.02 -12.16 0.97
C ASP A 44 2.52 -11.32 2.17
N ILE A 45 2.53 -11.88 3.38
CA ILE A 45 2.18 -11.15 4.61
C ILE A 45 3.14 -9.98 4.85
N LYS A 46 4.44 -10.18 4.60
CA LYS A 46 5.44 -9.12 4.76
C LYS A 46 5.20 -7.99 3.75
N ALA A 47 4.99 -8.32 2.48
CA ALA A 47 4.66 -7.35 1.43
C ALA A 47 3.36 -6.59 1.74
N LEU A 48 2.33 -7.28 2.21
CA LEU A 48 1.07 -6.68 2.66
C LEU A 48 1.29 -5.70 3.83
N LYS A 49 2.11 -6.09 4.81
CA LYS A 49 2.43 -5.25 5.96
C LYS A 49 3.20 -3.99 5.56
N GLU A 50 4.18 -4.12 4.69
CA GLU A 50 4.94 -2.99 4.13
C GLU A 50 4.01 -2.06 3.34
N GLY A 51 3.13 -2.61 2.49
CA GLY A 51 2.11 -1.85 1.77
C GLY A 51 1.16 -1.09 2.71
N GLN A 52 0.67 -1.74 3.76
CA GLN A 52 -0.18 -1.09 4.77
C GLN A 52 0.52 0.05 5.50
N GLN A 53 1.81 -0.12 5.84
CA GLN A 53 2.59 0.95 6.48
C GLN A 53 2.77 2.15 5.55
N SER A 54 3.02 1.92 4.26
CA SER A 54 3.09 3.00 3.26
C SER A 54 1.77 3.75 3.16
N ILE A 55 0.65 3.03 3.03
CA ILE A 55 -0.69 3.64 2.94
C ILE A 55 -1.00 4.47 4.18
N GLN A 56 -0.67 3.99 5.38
CA GLN A 56 -0.87 4.76 6.61
C GLN A 56 -0.06 6.06 6.63
N LYS A 57 1.16 6.05 6.12
CA LYS A 57 2.00 7.24 6.00
C LYS A 57 1.41 8.24 5.02
N ASP A 58 0.97 7.78 3.85
CA ASP A 58 0.36 8.62 2.83
C ASP A 58 -0.95 9.26 3.34
N ILE A 59 -1.77 8.51 4.07
CA ILE A 59 -2.99 9.05 4.71
C ILE A 59 -2.65 10.15 5.72
N GLN A 60 -1.58 9.99 6.52
CA GLN A 60 -1.16 11.03 7.46
C GLN A 60 -0.67 12.29 6.73
N GLU A 61 0.05 12.12 5.62
CA GLU A 61 0.50 13.23 4.80
C GLU A 61 -0.68 13.97 4.15
N ILE A 62 -1.61 13.26 3.52
CA ILE A 62 -2.84 13.82 2.95
C ILE A 62 -3.62 14.56 4.03
N LYS A 63 -3.78 13.97 5.22
CA LYS A 63 -4.45 14.63 6.34
C LYS A 63 -3.76 15.91 6.75
N ASN A 64 -2.42 15.95 6.75
CA ASN A 64 -1.66 17.15 7.07
C ASN A 64 -1.79 18.23 5.99
N GLN A 65 -1.83 17.86 4.71
CA GLN A 65 -2.05 18.80 3.61
C GLN A 65 -3.48 19.35 3.61
N LEU A 66 -4.46 18.51 3.95
CA LEU A 66 -5.88 18.88 4.05
C LEU A 66 -6.26 19.54 5.38
N LYS A 67 -5.33 19.67 6.34
CA LYS A 67 -5.60 20.46 7.54
C LYS A 67 -6.02 21.84 7.07
N ALA A 68 -7.28 22.16 7.33
CA ALA A 68 -7.89 23.41 6.93
C ALA A 68 -6.96 24.54 7.36
N LYS A 69 -6.41 25.26 6.38
CA LYS A 69 -5.75 26.53 6.65
C LYS A 69 -6.80 27.37 7.39
N PRO A 70 -6.46 28.00 8.53
CA PRO A 70 -7.40 28.87 9.22
C PRO A 70 -8.01 29.81 8.19
N ALA A 71 -9.34 29.93 8.23
CA ALA A 71 -10.06 30.78 7.30
C ALA A 71 -9.37 32.14 7.27
N PRO A 72 -9.05 32.70 6.08
CA PRO A 72 -8.60 34.08 6.00
C PRO A 72 -9.55 34.93 6.84
N ALA A 73 -9.00 35.79 7.69
CA ALA A 73 -9.82 36.70 8.49
C ALA A 73 -10.87 37.33 7.57
N GLU A 74 -12.13 37.27 7.98
CA GLU A 74 -13.23 37.81 7.19
C GLU A 74 -12.88 39.23 6.74
N PHE A 75 -13.01 39.47 5.44
CA PHE A 75 -12.79 40.79 4.88
C PHE A 75 -13.75 41.76 5.55
N LYS A 76 -13.19 42.68 6.34
CA LYS A 76 -13.95 43.77 6.94
C LYS A 76 -14.05 44.88 5.92
N GLU A 77 -15.20 44.97 5.27
CA GLU A 77 -15.54 46.11 4.43
C GLU A 77 -15.34 47.39 5.26
N THR A 78 -14.36 48.19 4.83
CA THR A 78 -14.02 49.47 5.46
C THR A 78 -14.35 50.54 4.45
N VAL A 79 -15.23 51.47 4.83
CA VAL A 79 -15.48 52.67 4.04
C VAL A 79 -14.26 53.57 4.15
N ILE A 80 -13.46 53.62 3.09
CA ILE A 80 -12.33 54.55 2.98
C ILE A 80 -12.91 55.88 2.49
N ASN A 81 -13.00 56.87 3.38
CA ASN A 81 -13.33 58.24 2.99
C ASN A 81 -12.05 58.89 2.45
N VAL A 82 -12.14 59.42 1.22
CA VAL A 82 -11.05 60.13 0.53
C VAL A 82 -11.28 61.64 0.48
N ASP A 83 -12.31 62.14 1.18
CA ASP A 83 -12.67 63.56 1.19
C ASP A 83 -11.68 64.33 2.06
N GLY A 84 -11.01 65.31 1.46
CA GLY A 84 -10.02 66.14 2.15
C GLY A 84 -8.62 65.54 2.20
N ASP A 85 -8.43 64.32 1.69
CA ASP A 85 -7.11 63.73 1.56
C ASP A 85 -6.25 64.52 0.54
N PRO A 86 -4.92 64.61 0.75
CA PRO A 86 -4.03 65.27 -0.19
C PRO A 86 -4.09 64.61 -1.57
N PHE A 87 -4.68 65.30 -2.54
CA PHE A 87 -4.74 64.84 -3.92
C PHE A 87 -3.51 65.34 -4.70
N LYS A 88 -2.93 64.47 -5.54
CA LYS A 88 -1.78 64.79 -6.38
C LYS A 88 -2.25 65.08 -7.80
N GLY A 89 -2.23 66.35 -8.21
CA GLY A 89 -2.64 66.79 -9.55
C GLY A 89 -3.49 68.08 -9.50
N SER A 90 -3.70 68.74 -10.64
CA SER A 90 -4.63 69.87 -10.73
C SER A 90 -6.07 69.37 -10.89
N LYS A 91 -7.06 70.13 -10.39
CA LYS A 91 -8.49 69.84 -10.64
C LYS A 91 -8.83 69.81 -12.13
N ASP A 92 -8.10 70.59 -12.93
CA ASP A 92 -8.28 70.71 -14.39
C ASP A 92 -7.28 69.82 -15.17
N ALA A 93 -6.69 68.80 -14.53
CA ALA A 93 -5.77 67.91 -15.21
C ALA A 93 -6.45 67.20 -16.38
N LYS A 94 -5.84 67.26 -17.57
CA LYS A 94 -6.35 66.54 -18.74
C LYS A 94 -6.13 65.04 -18.54
N LEU A 95 -7.22 64.29 -18.51
CA LEU A 95 -7.20 62.84 -18.42
C LEU A 95 -7.20 62.22 -19.82
N ALA A 96 -6.33 61.24 -20.05
CA ALA A 96 -6.39 60.39 -21.24
C ALA A 96 -6.98 59.04 -20.83
N VAL A 97 -8.17 58.72 -21.36
CA VAL A 97 -8.79 57.40 -21.15
C VAL A 97 -8.28 56.48 -22.24
N ILE A 98 -7.60 55.40 -21.85
CA ILE A 98 -7.17 54.35 -22.77
C ILE A 98 -8.00 53.11 -22.46
N GLU A 99 -8.84 52.72 -23.41
CA GLU A 99 -9.63 51.50 -23.34
C GLU A 99 -8.84 50.36 -23.99
N PHE A 100 -8.59 49.29 -23.24
CA PHE A 100 -7.97 48.08 -23.75
C PHE A 100 -9.05 47.02 -23.96
N SER A 101 -9.31 46.68 -25.22
CA SER A 101 -10.17 45.56 -25.61
C SER A 101 -9.31 44.46 -26.21
N ASP A 102 -8.41 43.87 -25.41
CA ASP A 102 -7.69 42.66 -25.80
C ASP A 102 -8.10 41.55 -24.83
N TYR A 103 -9.07 40.76 -25.26
CA TYR A 103 -9.43 39.49 -24.64
C TYR A 103 -9.12 38.41 -25.67
N GLN A 104 -8.02 37.66 -25.44
CA GLN A 104 -7.70 36.42 -26.16
C GLN A 104 -7.96 35.22 -25.27
#